data_AF-A0A7H9B284-F1
#
_entry.id   AF-A0A7H9B284-F1
#
_cell.length_a   1.000
_cell.length_b   1.000
_cell.length_c   1.000
_cell.angle_alpha   90.00
_cell.angle_beta   90.00
_cell.angle_gamma   90.00
#
_symmetry.space_group_name_H-M   'P 1'
#
loop_
_entity.id
_entity.type
_entity.pdbx_description
1 polymer ?
#
loop_
_entity_poly.entity_id
_entity_poly.type
_entity_poly.pdbx_seq_one_letter_code
_entity_poly.pdbx_strand_id
1 'polypeptide(L)'
;MSRVTNSMDKSSADVNRYADISNNPLHTVTFTSFALGTVLGLFLGLIKVVKMKNLNAYIVFLCFFHFMEYFITAKYNPLKVNQDSFLLNNGSVYILCHLIATLEYVIEYIFYPNIKVTGHSKFRFSIIVAGYLCISAGQAIRSLAMSTAGKSFSHVLQTKKKKDHTLIQSGVYQWFRHPSYFGFFWWALGTQMILLNPVSFTLFAVVLWKFFHDRIKTEEIYLIKFFGDDYIKFKTCVPVRIPFIE
;
A
#
# COMPACT_ATOMS: atom_id res chain seq x y z
N MET A 1 -45.65 44.65 23.62
CA MET A 1 -44.92 44.82 22.36
C MET A 1 -43.97 43.65 22.19
N SER A 2 -44.32 42.74 21.29
CA SER A 2 -43.59 41.52 20.97
C SER A 2 -42.26 41.82 20.28
N ARG A 3 -41.19 41.13 20.68
CA ARG A 3 -40.08 40.83 19.77
C ARG A 3 -39.70 39.36 19.95
N VAL A 4 -40.39 38.54 19.17
CA VAL A 4 -39.87 37.27 18.66
C VAL A 4 -38.68 37.60 17.77
N THR A 5 -37.50 37.07 18.07
CA THR A 5 -36.44 36.85 17.07
C THR A 5 -35.87 35.45 17.26
N ASN A 6 -36.39 34.56 16.44
CA ASN A 6 -35.77 33.31 16.02
C ASN A 6 -34.34 33.54 15.56
N SER A 7 -33.38 32.74 16.05
CA SER A 7 -32.28 32.20 15.23
C SER A 7 -31.57 31.06 15.97
N MET A 8 -32.32 30.00 16.27
CA MET A 8 -31.76 28.66 16.16
C MET A 8 -31.74 28.30 14.68
N ASP A 9 -30.61 28.51 14.01
CA ASP A 9 -30.16 27.63 12.93
C ASP A 9 -28.67 27.90 12.60
N LYS A 10 -27.76 27.41 13.44
CA LYS A 10 -26.42 27.03 12.97
C LYS A 10 -26.47 25.52 12.74
N SER A 11 -26.95 25.15 11.57
CA SER A 11 -27.03 23.77 11.12
C SER A 11 -25.64 23.12 11.15
N SER A 12 -25.52 22.10 11.99
CA SER A 12 -24.99 20.74 11.78
C SER A 12 -24.09 20.37 10.58
N ALA A 13 -23.48 21.29 9.84
CA ALA A 13 -22.72 21.01 8.61
C ALA A 13 -21.20 20.80 8.82
N ASP A 14 -20.67 20.97 10.05
CA ASP A 14 -19.21 21.01 10.30
C ASP A 14 -18.73 19.94 11.32
N VAL A 15 -19.50 18.86 11.51
CA VAL A 15 -19.29 17.93 12.64
C VAL A 15 -18.09 17.00 12.50
N ASN A 16 -17.45 16.86 11.33
CA ASN A 16 -16.23 16.03 11.25
C ASN A 16 -15.23 16.59 10.23
N ARG A 17 -14.35 17.49 10.70
CA ARG A 17 -13.11 17.86 9.98
C ARG A 17 -11.95 16.90 10.28
N TYR A 18 -12.10 16.03 11.28
CA TYR A 18 -11.03 15.15 11.78
C TYR A 18 -11.49 13.70 11.86
N ALA A 19 -10.53 12.78 11.87
CA ALA A 19 -10.77 11.36 12.09
C ALA A 19 -11.48 11.12 13.44
N ASP A 20 -12.33 10.11 13.49
CA ASP A 20 -12.89 9.63 14.75
C ASP A 20 -11.77 9.16 15.69
N ILE A 21 -11.55 9.92 16.77
CA ILE A 21 -10.46 9.71 17.73
C ILE A 21 -10.61 8.35 18.44
N SER A 22 -11.83 7.81 18.57
CA SER A 22 -12.05 6.48 19.17
C SER A 22 -11.44 5.36 18.35
N ASN A 23 -11.47 5.49 17.02
CA ASN A 23 -10.88 4.56 16.07
C ASN A 23 -9.41 4.91 15.73
N ASN A 24 -8.94 6.09 16.15
CA ASN A 24 -7.60 6.59 15.87
C ASN A 24 -6.87 7.05 17.15
N PRO A 25 -6.60 6.14 18.10
CA PRO A 25 -5.95 6.49 19.36
C PRO A 25 -4.58 7.14 19.12
N LEU A 26 -4.46 8.43 19.50
CA LEU A 26 -3.27 9.24 19.22
C LEU A 26 -1.98 8.63 19.76
N HIS A 27 -2.04 7.97 20.91
CA HIS A 27 -0.89 7.30 21.51
C HIS A 27 -0.41 6.13 20.65
N THR A 28 -1.33 5.34 20.07
CA THR A 28 -0.98 4.21 19.21
C THR A 28 -0.39 4.68 17.90
N VAL A 29 -0.98 5.72 17.28
CA VAL A 29 -0.45 6.32 16.05
C VAL A 29 0.96 6.89 16.27
N THR A 30 1.14 7.63 17.36
CA THR A 30 2.42 8.26 17.69
C THR A 30 3.49 7.21 17.97
N PHE A 31 3.16 6.21 18.80
CA PHE A 31 4.08 5.12 19.11
C PHE A 31 4.44 4.29 17.87
N THR A 32 3.46 3.95 17.03
CA THR A 32 3.69 3.20 15.79
C THR A 32 4.58 3.98 14.82
N SER A 33 4.29 5.27 14.63
CA SER A 33 5.11 6.15 13.77
C SER A 33 6.53 6.28 14.29
N PHE A 34 6.70 6.47 15.61
CA PHE A 34 8.00 6.55 16.25
C PHE A 34 8.77 5.24 16.09
N ALA A 35 8.15 4.10 16.38
CA ALA A 35 8.78 2.78 16.24
C ALA A 35 9.21 2.49 14.79
N LEU A 36 8.35 2.74 13.81
CA LEU A 36 8.69 2.62 12.39
C LEU A 36 9.85 3.53 12.01
N GLY A 37 9.85 4.78 12.47
CA GLY A 37 10.92 5.75 12.23
C GLY A 37 12.25 5.34 12.88
N THR A 38 12.22 4.84 14.12
CA THR A 38 13.40 4.35 14.83
C THR A 38 14.01 3.13 14.13
N VAL A 39 13.19 2.14 13.76
CA VAL A 39 13.67 0.96 13.03
C VAL A 39 14.21 1.37 11.66
N LEU A 40 13.49 2.20 10.91
CA LEU A 40 13.96 2.72 9.62
C LEU A 40 15.31 3.44 9.75
N GLY A 41 15.45 4.35 10.72
CA GLY A 41 16.67 5.12 10.94
C GLY A 41 17.85 4.26 11.39
N LEU A 42 17.61 3.32 12.31
CA LEU A 42 18.62 2.36 12.77
C LEU A 42 19.14 1.52 11.61
N PHE A 43 18.26 0.91 10.83
CA PHE A 43 18.66 0.04 9.73
C PHE A 43 19.31 0.85 8.60
N LEU A 44 18.84 2.08 8.30
CA LEU A 44 19.56 2.97 7.38
C LEU A 44 20.99 3.27 7.84
N GLY A 45 21.18 3.61 9.11
CA GLY A 45 22.52 3.90 9.67
C GLY A 45 23.45 2.68 9.62
N LEU A 46 22.91 1.48 9.80
CA LEU A 46 23.65 0.24 9.82
C LEU A 46 24.05 -0.30 8.43
N ILE A 47 23.53 0.25 7.32
CA ILE A 47 23.70 -0.31 5.96
C ILE A 47 25.16 -0.49 5.53
N LYS A 48 26.07 0.36 6.02
CA LYS A 48 27.51 0.29 5.71
C LYS A 48 28.27 -0.74 6.57
N VAL A 49 27.70 -1.12 7.71
CA VAL A 49 28.36 -1.95 8.74
C VAL A 49 27.90 -3.41 8.67
N VAL A 50 26.60 -3.63 8.45
CA VAL A 50 26.03 -4.99 8.45
C VAL A 50 26.44 -5.77 7.20
N LYS A 51 26.68 -7.08 7.38
CA LYS A 51 26.98 -7.98 6.27
C LYS A 51 25.72 -8.25 5.41
N MET A 52 24.57 -8.41 6.06
CA MET A 52 23.27 -8.70 5.41
C MET A 52 22.61 -7.43 4.86
N LYS A 53 23.26 -6.74 3.92
CA LYS A 53 22.82 -5.44 3.38
C LYS A 53 21.43 -5.48 2.73
N ASN A 54 21.12 -6.55 2.01
CA ASN A 54 19.84 -6.67 1.31
C ASN A 54 18.66 -6.85 2.28
N LEU A 55 18.81 -7.68 3.32
CA LEU A 55 17.81 -7.80 4.39
C LEU A 55 17.63 -6.46 5.13
N ASN A 56 18.74 -5.75 5.37
CA ASN A 56 18.71 -4.45 6.01
C ASN A 56 17.95 -3.41 5.15
N ALA A 57 18.20 -3.37 3.84
CA ALA A 57 17.45 -2.51 2.90
C ALA A 57 15.96 -2.90 2.82
N TYR A 58 15.65 -4.19 2.84
CA TYR A 58 14.28 -4.69 2.87
C TYR A 58 13.50 -4.19 4.09
N ILE A 59 14.10 -4.21 5.28
CA ILE A 59 13.47 -3.69 6.51
C ILE A 59 13.22 -2.19 6.40
N VAL A 60 14.17 -1.43 5.85
CA VAL A 60 14.00 0.01 5.59
C VAL A 60 12.78 0.25 4.69
N PHE A 61 12.64 -0.47 3.58
CA PHE A 61 11.50 -0.31 2.69
C PHE A 61 10.17 -0.77 3.31
N LEU A 62 10.19 -1.83 4.13
CA LEU A 62 8.99 -2.30 4.82
C LEU A 62 8.50 -1.22 5.80
N CYS A 63 9.39 -0.65 6.62
CA CYS A 63 9.04 0.44 7.52
C CYS A 63 8.55 1.68 6.76
N PHE A 64 9.22 2.03 5.66
CA PHE A 64 8.83 3.16 4.82
C PHE A 64 7.44 2.98 4.19
N PHE A 65 7.14 1.77 3.70
CA PHE A 65 5.85 1.42 3.13
C PHE A 65 4.72 1.62 4.14
N HIS A 66 4.82 1.00 5.32
CA HIS A 66 3.80 1.10 6.37
C HIS A 66 3.60 2.54 6.84
N PHE A 67 4.68 3.31 6.98
CA PHE A 67 4.58 4.73 7.30
C PHE A 67 3.88 5.52 6.20
N MET A 68 4.25 5.30 4.94
CA MET A 68 3.66 6.02 3.80
C MET A 68 2.17 5.70 3.62
N GLU A 69 1.74 4.47 3.88
CA GLU A 69 0.32 4.10 3.87
C GLU A 69 -0.48 4.97 4.83
N TYR A 70 -0.04 5.08 6.08
CA TYR A 70 -0.70 5.92 7.06
C TYR A 70 -0.59 7.40 6.69
N PHE A 71 0.61 7.88 6.36
CA PHE A 71 0.87 9.30 6.07
C PHE A 71 0.03 9.83 4.90
N ILE A 72 -0.02 9.10 3.79
CA ILE A 72 -0.80 9.51 2.62
C ILE A 72 -2.31 9.45 2.93
N THR A 73 -2.77 8.43 3.68
CA THR A 73 -4.17 8.35 4.10
C THR A 73 -4.54 9.49 5.04
N ALA A 74 -3.70 9.82 6.02
CA ALA A 74 -3.90 10.95 6.93
C ALA A 74 -3.97 12.28 6.17
N LYS A 75 -3.12 12.47 5.15
CA LYS A 75 -3.05 13.71 4.38
C LYS A 75 -4.23 13.89 3.43
N TYR A 76 -4.65 12.84 2.72
CA TYR A 76 -5.63 12.95 1.62
C TYR A 76 -7.01 12.35 1.94
N ASN A 77 -7.13 11.58 3.02
CA ASN A 77 -8.38 10.97 3.47
C ASN A 77 -8.50 10.96 5.01
N PRO A 78 -8.40 12.14 5.67
CA PRO A 78 -8.32 12.26 7.13
C PRO A 78 -9.57 11.76 7.87
N LEU A 79 -10.70 11.59 7.19
CA LEU A 79 -11.93 11.10 7.83
C LEU A 79 -12.00 9.57 7.92
N LYS A 80 -11.16 8.86 7.16
CA LYS A 80 -11.10 7.39 7.14
C LYS A 80 -9.81 6.83 7.71
N VAL A 81 -8.81 7.69 7.98
CA VAL A 81 -7.55 7.26 8.58
C VAL A 81 -7.77 6.74 10.00
N ASN A 82 -7.11 5.64 10.33
CA ASN A 82 -7.11 5.00 11.63
C ASN A 82 -5.79 4.23 11.84
N GLN A 83 -5.60 3.61 13.00
CA GLN A 83 -4.41 2.82 13.29
C GLN A 83 -4.17 1.67 12.28
N ASP A 84 -5.23 1.09 11.72
CA ASP A 84 -5.10 0.01 10.73
C ASP A 84 -4.60 0.51 9.37
N SER A 85 -4.62 1.82 9.14
CA SER A 85 -4.10 2.45 7.92
C SER A 85 -2.58 2.31 7.78
N PHE A 86 -1.85 1.93 8.84
CA PHE A 86 -0.45 1.50 8.72
C PHE A 86 -0.30 0.17 7.99
N LEU A 87 -1.36 -0.64 7.87
CA LEU A 87 -1.36 -1.99 7.27
C LEU A 87 -0.37 -2.97 7.91
N LEU A 88 -0.01 -2.79 9.18
CA LEU A 88 0.85 -3.73 9.90
C LEU A 88 0.16 -5.08 10.11
N ASN A 89 -1.16 -5.07 10.35
CA ASN A 89 -1.98 -6.26 10.48
C ASN A 89 -2.83 -6.50 9.23
N ASN A 90 -2.19 -6.80 8.11
CA ASN A 90 -2.85 -7.01 6.81
C ASN A 90 -3.28 -8.48 6.59
N GLY A 91 -3.61 -9.20 7.67
CA GLY A 91 -4.02 -10.60 7.66
C GLY A 91 -2.88 -11.61 7.91
N SER A 92 -3.24 -12.82 8.36
CA SER A 92 -2.28 -13.87 8.73
C SER A 92 -1.41 -14.33 7.56
N VAL A 93 -1.98 -14.40 6.35
CA VAL A 93 -1.24 -14.76 5.13
C VAL A 93 -0.14 -13.76 4.82
N TYR A 94 -0.39 -12.47 5.04
CA TYR A 94 0.60 -11.41 4.84
C TYR A 94 1.79 -11.59 5.80
N ILE A 95 1.51 -11.76 7.09
CA ILE A 95 2.54 -12.01 8.10
C ILE A 95 3.34 -13.28 7.76
N LEU A 96 2.65 -14.36 7.40
CA LEU A 96 3.28 -15.62 7.03
C LEU A 96 4.20 -15.47 5.81
N CYS A 97 3.79 -14.74 4.77
CA CYS A 97 4.62 -14.50 3.59
C CYS A 97 5.91 -13.76 3.95
N HIS A 98 5.82 -12.71 4.79
CA HIS A 98 7.01 -11.98 5.24
C HIS A 98 7.92 -12.81 6.17
N LEU A 99 7.36 -13.69 6.99
CA LEU A 99 8.12 -14.65 7.78
C LEU A 99 8.86 -15.65 6.88
N ILE A 100 8.18 -16.25 5.90
CA ILE A 100 8.79 -17.18 4.94
C ILE A 100 9.91 -16.50 4.16
N ALA A 101 9.69 -15.28 3.66
CA ALA A 101 10.72 -14.51 2.95
C ALA A 101 11.95 -14.22 3.80
N THR A 102 11.74 -13.88 5.07
CA THR A 102 12.84 -13.62 6.01
C THR A 102 13.60 -14.90 6.32
N LEU A 103 12.89 -16.01 6.55
CA LEU A 103 13.48 -17.33 6.82
C LEU A 103 14.27 -17.85 5.61
N GLU A 104 13.71 -17.80 4.40
CA GLU A 104 14.42 -18.16 3.17
C GLU A 104 15.72 -17.37 3.05
N TYR A 105 15.66 -16.04 3.24
CA TYR A 105 16.86 -15.21 3.16
C TYR A 105 17.91 -15.62 4.20
N VAL A 106 17.51 -15.81 5.46
CA VAL A 106 18.42 -16.14 6.57
C VAL A 106 19.03 -17.52 6.37
N ILE A 107 18.23 -18.52 6.03
CA ILE A 107 18.68 -19.89 5.77
C ILE A 107 19.69 -19.89 4.62
N GLU A 108 19.33 -19.29 3.48
CA GLU A 108 20.22 -19.21 2.32
C GLU A 108 21.50 -18.43 2.62
N TYR A 109 21.44 -17.37 3.43
CA TYR A 109 22.62 -16.62 3.84
C TYR A 109 23.56 -17.43 4.73
N ILE A 110 23.02 -18.28 5.62
CA ILE A 110 23.83 -19.13 6.52
C ILE A 110 24.54 -20.24 5.72
N PHE A 111 23.81 -20.94 4.86
CA PHE A 111 24.36 -22.09 4.12
C PHE A 111 25.12 -21.69 2.84
N TYR A 112 24.68 -20.60 2.18
CA TYR A 112 25.17 -20.20 0.86
C TYR A 112 25.39 -18.67 0.76
N PRO A 113 26.19 -18.04 1.64
CA PRO A 113 26.29 -16.57 1.74
C PRO A 113 26.59 -15.88 0.40
N ASN A 114 27.39 -16.51 -0.45
CA ASN A 114 27.75 -16.00 -1.77
C ASN A 114 26.55 -15.74 -2.69
N ILE A 115 25.41 -16.44 -2.50
CA ILE A 115 24.21 -16.21 -3.33
C ILE A 115 23.49 -14.91 -2.97
N LYS A 116 23.66 -14.42 -1.75
CA LYS A 116 23.04 -13.18 -1.25
C LYS A 116 23.92 -11.94 -1.40
N VAL A 117 25.17 -12.09 -1.86
CA VAL A 117 26.09 -10.98 -2.09
C VAL A 117 25.85 -10.34 -3.47
N THR A 118 25.47 -9.06 -3.47
CA THR A 118 25.12 -8.27 -4.66
C THR A 118 26.22 -8.25 -5.73
N GLY A 119 27.49 -8.14 -5.33
CA GLY A 119 28.62 -7.95 -6.25
C GLY A 119 29.15 -9.23 -6.92
N HIS A 120 28.62 -10.40 -6.58
CA HIS A 120 29.21 -11.67 -7.04
C HIS A 120 28.86 -12.01 -8.50
N SER A 121 27.77 -11.46 -9.06
CA SER A 121 27.35 -11.72 -10.44
C SER A 121 26.63 -10.51 -11.03
N LYS A 122 26.94 -10.17 -12.28
CA LYS A 122 26.24 -9.12 -13.05
C LYS A 122 24.73 -9.37 -13.10
N PHE A 123 24.32 -10.65 -13.24
CA PHE A 123 22.91 -11.03 -13.27
C PHE A 123 22.20 -10.70 -11.95
N ARG A 124 22.79 -11.04 -10.81
CA ARG A 124 22.23 -10.73 -9.49
C ARG A 124 22.18 -9.22 -9.23
N PHE A 125 23.22 -8.51 -9.65
CA PHE A 125 23.24 -7.06 -9.60
C PHE A 125 22.07 -6.46 -10.38
N SER A 126 21.83 -6.92 -11.61
CA SER A 126 20.68 -6.48 -12.42
C SER A 126 19.33 -6.79 -11.77
N ILE A 127 19.17 -7.98 -11.16
CA ILE A 127 17.94 -8.31 -10.41
C ILE A 127 17.72 -7.34 -9.24
N ILE A 128 18.76 -7.06 -8.46
CA ILE A 128 18.65 -6.17 -7.30
C ILE A 128 18.30 -4.74 -7.76
N VAL A 129 18.96 -4.23 -8.82
CA VAL A 129 18.63 -2.91 -9.39
C VAL A 129 17.18 -2.87 -9.85
N ALA A 130 16.72 -3.89 -10.59
CA ALA A 130 15.33 -4.00 -10.98
C ALA A 130 14.39 -4.07 -9.76
N GLY A 131 14.78 -4.76 -8.70
CA GLY A 131 14.05 -4.80 -7.43
C GLY A 131 13.88 -3.42 -6.79
N TYR A 132 14.97 -2.64 -6.68
CA TYR A 132 14.90 -1.26 -6.19
C TYR A 132 13.99 -0.37 -7.05
N LEU A 133 14.05 -0.53 -8.38
CA LEU A 133 13.18 0.19 -9.31
C LEU A 133 11.71 -0.20 -9.12
N CYS A 134 11.41 -1.50 -9.00
CA CYS A 134 10.06 -2.01 -8.74
C CYS A 134 9.50 -1.51 -7.40
N ILE A 135 10.30 -1.55 -6.33
CA ILE A 135 9.91 -1.01 -5.01
C ILE A 135 9.60 0.48 -5.12
N SER A 136 10.50 1.27 -5.71
CA SER A 136 10.36 2.73 -5.78
C SER A 136 9.19 3.14 -6.66
N ALA A 137 9.06 2.55 -7.85
CA ALA A 137 7.96 2.82 -8.76
C ALA A 137 6.62 2.34 -8.19
N GLY A 138 6.59 1.14 -7.59
CA GLY A 138 5.40 0.58 -6.96
C GLY A 138 4.90 1.45 -5.81
N GLN A 139 5.80 1.90 -4.94
CA GLN A 139 5.50 2.83 -3.86
C GLN A 139 4.97 4.17 -4.40
N ALA A 140 5.63 4.75 -5.41
CA ALA A 140 5.22 6.02 -5.98
C ALA A 140 3.81 5.94 -6.62
N ILE A 141 3.56 4.92 -7.43
CA ILE A 141 2.25 4.70 -8.08
C ILE A 141 1.16 4.48 -7.04
N ARG A 142 1.46 3.72 -5.98
CA ARG A 142 0.51 3.49 -4.89
C ARG A 142 0.19 4.78 -4.12
N SER A 143 1.19 5.55 -3.72
CA SER A 143 0.99 6.84 -3.05
C SER A 143 0.25 7.83 -3.93
N LEU A 144 0.52 7.86 -5.25
CA LEU A 144 -0.21 8.68 -6.22
C LEU A 144 -1.67 8.22 -6.38
N ALA A 145 -1.93 6.91 -6.39
CA ALA A 145 -3.29 6.37 -6.47
C ALA A 145 -4.13 6.80 -5.25
N MET A 146 -3.53 6.74 -4.07
CA MET A 146 -4.16 7.13 -2.81
C MET A 146 -4.39 8.64 -2.75
N SER A 147 -3.41 9.45 -3.14
CA SER A 147 -3.56 10.92 -3.14
C SER A 147 -4.56 11.40 -4.19
N THR A 148 -4.58 10.79 -5.37
CA THR A 148 -5.50 11.15 -6.46
C THR A 148 -6.94 10.73 -6.13
N ALA A 149 -7.14 9.55 -5.53
CA ALA A 149 -8.47 9.11 -5.14
C ALA A 149 -8.99 9.79 -3.87
N GLY A 150 -8.10 10.17 -2.95
CA GLY A 150 -8.42 10.90 -1.73
C GLY A 150 -9.56 10.23 -0.95
N LYS A 151 -10.68 10.95 -0.78
CA LYS A 151 -11.87 10.46 -0.07
C LYS A 151 -12.51 9.22 -0.71
N SER A 152 -12.37 9.04 -2.03
CA SER A 152 -12.85 7.85 -2.73
C SER A 152 -11.98 6.61 -2.48
N PHE A 153 -10.76 6.77 -1.96
CA PHE A 153 -9.90 5.63 -1.61
C PHE A 153 -10.39 4.90 -0.35
N SER A 154 -10.24 3.57 -0.34
CA SER A 154 -10.43 2.76 0.85
C SER A 154 -9.57 1.50 0.82
N HIS A 155 -8.94 1.16 1.95
CA HIS A 155 -8.25 -0.12 2.13
C HIS A 155 -9.21 -1.33 2.15
N VAL A 156 -10.50 -1.10 2.41
CA VAL A 156 -11.54 -2.14 2.45
C VAL A 156 -12.51 -1.97 1.30
N LEU A 157 -12.89 -3.08 0.67
CA LEU A 157 -13.90 -3.09 -0.39
C LEU A 157 -15.20 -2.44 0.12
N GLN A 158 -15.65 -1.41 -0.59
CA GLN A 158 -16.90 -0.74 -0.27
C GLN A 158 -18.06 -1.45 -0.97
N THR A 159 -19.02 -1.96 -0.19
CA THR A 159 -20.23 -2.62 -0.72
C THR A 159 -21.43 -1.68 -0.84
N LYS A 160 -21.33 -0.47 -0.30
CA LYS A 160 -22.34 0.60 -0.37
C LYS A 160 -21.71 1.90 -0.88
N LYS A 161 -22.42 2.60 -1.77
CA LYS A 161 -21.99 3.92 -2.27
C LYS A 161 -22.19 4.96 -1.17
N LYS A 162 -21.10 5.62 -0.76
CA LYS A 162 -21.15 6.78 0.13
C LYS A 162 -21.30 8.07 -0.70
N LYS A 163 -21.83 9.14 -0.11
CA LYS A 163 -22.04 10.43 -0.80
C LYS A 163 -20.74 11.06 -1.31
N ASP A 164 -19.63 10.81 -0.61
CA ASP A 164 -18.28 11.27 -0.95
C ASP A 164 -17.56 10.37 -1.95
N HIS A 165 -18.17 9.25 -2.37
CA HIS A 165 -17.57 8.31 -3.32
C HIS A 165 -17.86 8.73 -4.76
N THR A 166 -16.85 9.28 -5.43
CA THR A 166 -16.89 9.67 -6.84
C THR A 166 -16.00 8.77 -7.68
N LEU A 167 -16.35 8.62 -8.96
CA LEU A 167 -15.54 7.89 -9.93
C LEU A 167 -14.34 8.75 -10.33
N ILE A 168 -13.13 8.25 -10.10
CA ILE A 168 -11.88 8.95 -10.40
C ILE A 168 -11.29 8.42 -11.69
N GLN A 169 -11.12 9.29 -12.68
CA GLN A 169 -10.60 8.96 -14.02
C GLN A 169 -9.42 9.85 -14.42
N SER A 170 -8.90 10.67 -13.50
CA SER A 170 -7.81 11.62 -13.74
C SER A 170 -6.49 11.13 -13.14
N GLY A 171 -5.38 11.78 -13.54
CA GLY A 171 -4.05 11.47 -13.02
C GLY A 171 -3.65 10.02 -13.33
N VAL A 172 -3.17 9.30 -12.32
CA VAL A 172 -2.73 7.90 -12.50
C VAL A 172 -3.87 6.96 -12.93
N TYR A 173 -5.13 7.30 -12.63
CA TYR A 173 -6.30 6.50 -13.03
C TYR A 173 -6.59 6.57 -14.54
N GLN A 174 -5.96 7.48 -15.30
CA GLN A 174 -6.03 7.48 -16.77
C GLN A 174 -5.27 6.30 -17.38
N TRP A 175 -4.31 5.74 -16.65
CA TRP A 175 -3.39 4.72 -17.15
C TRP A 175 -3.71 3.33 -16.59
N PHE A 176 -4.24 3.28 -15.37
CA PHE A 176 -4.56 2.06 -14.63
C PHE A 176 -5.95 2.20 -14.01
N ARG A 177 -6.78 1.16 -14.07
CA ARG A 177 -8.05 1.16 -13.30
C ARG A 177 -7.84 0.98 -11.81
N HIS A 178 -6.81 0.20 -11.45
CA HIS A 178 -6.47 -0.15 -10.07
C HIS A 178 -4.98 0.15 -9.74
N PRO A 179 -4.53 1.42 -9.85
CA PRO A 179 -3.11 1.76 -9.69
C PRO A 179 -2.56 1.45 -8.31
N SER A 180 -3.37 1.53 -7.24
CA SER A 180 -2.95 1.16 -5.89
C SER A 180 -2.58 -0.32 -5.76
N TYR A 181 -3.30 -1.20 -6.48
CA TYR A 181 -3.05 -2.64 -6.51
C TYR A 181 -1.84 -2.96 -7.37
N PHE A 182 -1.74 -2.34 -8.56
CA PHE A 182 -0.55 -2.43 -9.40
C PHE A 182 0.72 -2.03 -8.62
N GLY A 183 0.65 -0.90 -7.92
CA GLY A 183 1.77 -0.39 -7.13
C GLY A 183 2.19 -1.35 -6.02
N PHE A 184 1.24 -1.89 -5.26
CA PHE A 184 1.55 -2.87 -4.22
C PHE A 184 2.08 -4.20 -4.77
N PHE A 185 1.52 -4.69 -5.88
CA PHE A 185 1.96 -5.92 -6.53
C PHE A 185 3.45 -5.85 -6.89
N TRP A 186 3.86 -4.81 -7.60
CA TRP A 186 5.26 -4.64 -8.01
C TRP A 186 6.18 -4.24 -6.86
N TRP A 187 5.69 -3.48 -5.89
CA TRP A 187 6.44 -3.19 -4.67
C TRP A 187 6.81 -4.48 -3.94
N ALA A 188 5.82 -5.35 -3.72
CA ALA A 188 6.00 -6.61 -3.01
C ALA A 188 6.93 -7.58 -3.77
N LEU A 189 6.79 -7.70 -5.10
CA LEU A 189 7.74 -8.50 -5.88
C LEU A 189 9.16 -7.94 -5.85
N GLY A 190 9.30 -6.61 -5.93
CA GLY A 190 10.58 -5.94 -5.82
C GLY A 190 11.30 -6.24 -4.50
N THR A 191 10.56 -6.38 -3.39
CA THR A 191 11.14 -6.80 -2.10
C THR A 191 11.82 -8.17 -2.16
N GLN A 192 11.24 -9.12 -2.89
CA GLN A 192 11.83 -10.45 -3.03
C GLN A 192 13.01 -10.48 -4.01
N MET A 193 13.00 -9.58 -4.99
CA MET A 193 14.13 -9.38 -5.91
C MET A 193 15.36 -8.82 -5.18
N ILE A 194 15.20 -7.81 -4.31
CA ILE A 194 16.35 -7.29 -3.54
C ILE A 194 16.90 -8.33 -2.56
N LEU A 195 16.04 -9.19 -2.00
CA LEU A 195 16.44 -10.31 -1.16
C LEU A 195 17.07 -11.47 -1.96
N LEU A 196 16.95 -11.47 -3.29
CA LEU A 196 17.32 -12.60 -4.15
C LEU A 196 16.66 -13.91 -3.68
N ASN A 197 15.39 -13.85 -3.30
CA ASN A 197 14.62 -15.01 -2.81
C ASN A 197 13.79 -15.61 -3.95
N PRO A 198 14.25 -16.66 -4.65
CA PRO A 198 13.49 -17.24 -5.76
C PRO A 198 12.17 -17.88 -5.31
N VAL A 199 12.14 -18.55 -4.15
CA VAL A 199 10.94 -19.27 -3.69
C VAL A 199 9.88 -18.26 -3.24
N SER A 200 10.27 -17.28 -2.42
CA SER A 200 9.35 -16.24 -1.96
C SER A 200 8.92 -15.31 -3.09
N PHE A 201 9.76 -15.05 -4.10
CA PHE A 201 9.33 -14.29 -5.28
C PHE A 201 8.16 -14.97 -5.97
N THR A 202 8.27 -16.28 -6.25
CA THR A 202 7.18 -17.05 -6.87
C THR A 202 5.96 -17.12 -5.96
N LEU A 203 6.15 -17.35 -4.66
CA LEU A 203 5.06 -17.37 -3.68
C LEU A 203 4.30 -16.04 -3.67
N PHE A 204 5.01 -14.91 -3.55
CA PHE A 204 4.41 -13.58 -3.54
C PHE A 204 3.68 -13.30 -4.85
N ALA A 205 4.26 -13.68 -6.00
CA ALA A 205 3.63 -13.50 -7.30
C ALA A 205 2.28 -14.23 -7.37
N VAL A 206 2.24 -15.52 -7.01
CA VAL A 206 1.01 -16.32 -7.07
C VAL A 206 -0.04 -15.83 -6.07
N VAL A 207 0.37 -15.60 -4.82
CA VAL A 207 -0.56 -15.18 -3.75
C VAL A 207 -1.15 -13.80 -4.05
N LEU A 208 -0.32 -12.82 -4.42
CA LEU A 208 -0.80 -11.48 -4.73
C LEU A 208 -1.60 -11.42 -6.02
N TRP A 209 -1.20 -12.18 -7.04
CA TRP A 209 -1.95 -12.25 -8.28
C TRP A 209 -3.37 -12.77 -8.04
N LYS A 210 -3.50 -13.90 -7.32
CA LYS A 210 -4.81 -14.47 -6.98
C LYS A 210 -5.63 -13.51 -6.12
N PHE A 211 -5.01 -12.93 -5.10
CA PHE A 211 -5.67 -11.96 -4.23
C PHE A 211 -6.22 -10.78 -5.01
N PHE A 212 -5.41 -10.16 -5.88
CA PHE A 212 -5.86 -9.00 -6.65
C PHE A 212 -6.83 -9.36 -7.76
N HIS A 213 -6.70 -10.52 -8.40
CA HIS A 213 -7.68 -10.99 -9.38
C HIS A 213 -9.08 -11.08 -8.76
N ASP A 214 -9.20 -11.79 -7.63
CA ASP A 214 -10.49 -11.99 -6.97
C ASP A 214 -11.05 -10.69 -6.38
N ARG A 215 -10.16 -9.87 -5.81
CA ARG A 215 -10.50 -8.57 -5.23
C ARG A 215 -10.98 -7.58 -6.29
N ILE A 216 -10.26 -7.43 -7.39
CA ILE A 216 -10.61 -6.53 -8.50
C ILE A 216 -11.95 -6.95 -9.08
N LYS A 217 -12.14 -8.23 -9.38
CA LYS A 217 -13.42 -8.74 -9.90
C LYS A 217 -14.60 -8.37 -9.00
N THR A 218 -14.44 -8.54 -7.68
CA THR A 218 -15.46 -8.19 -6.71
C THR A 218 -15.70 -6.68 -6.65
N GLU A 219 -14.63 -5.89 -6.64
CA GLU A 219 -14.70 -4.43 -6.57
C GLU A 219 -15.39 -3.83 -7.80
N GLU A 220 -15.06 -4.30 -8.99
CA GLU A 220 -15.63 -3.79 -10.23
C GLU A 220 -17.14 -4.06 -10.33
N ILE A 221 -17.63 -5.18 -9.77
CA ILE A 221 -19.09 -5.42 -9.65
C ILE A 221 -19.75 -4.31 -8.84
N TYR A 222 -19.14 -3.87 -7.73
CA TYR A 222 -19.66 -2.77 -6.94
C TYR A 222 -19.49 -1.42 -7.61
N LEU A 223 -18.37 -1.16 -8.30
CA LEU A 223 -18.16 0.07 -9.05
C LEU A 223 -19.17 0.23 -10.19
N ILE A 224 -19.51 -0.85 -10.90
CA ILE A 224 -20.62 -0.84 -11.88
C ILE A 224 -21.95 -0.53 -11.19
N LYS A 225 -22.24 -1.15 -10.03
CA LYS A 225 -23.45 -0.82 -9.26
C LYS A 225 -23.50 0.64 -8.80
N PHE A 226 -22.35 1.26 -8.53
CA PHE A 226 -22.27 2.64 -8.01
C PHE A 226 -22.33 3.70 -9.11
N PHE A 227 -21.76 3.42 -10.28
CA PHE A 227 -21.53 4.42 -11.33
C PHE A 227 -22.10 4.03 -12.70
N GLY A 228 -22.66 2.82 -12.85
CA GLY A 228 -23.33 2.37 -14.06
C GLY A 228 -22.44 2.46 -15.30
N ASP A 229 -22.99 3.04 -16.36
CA ASP A 229 -22.36 3.14 -17.68
C ASP A 229 -21.04 3.93 -17.67
N ASP A 230 -20.88 4.87 -16.75
CA ASP A 230 -19.64 5.65 -16.65
C ASP A 230 -18.45 4.75 -16.29
N TYR A 231 -18.66 3.76 -15.41
CA TYR A 231 -17.62 2.80 -15.08
C TYR A 231 -17.41 1.78 -16.21
N ILE A 232 -18.47 1.38 -16.91
CA ILE A 232 -18.36 0.45 -18.04
C ILE A 232 -17.51 1.09 -19.15
N LYS A 233 -17.77 2.35 -19.51
CA LYS A 233 -16.96 3.11 -20.49
C LYS A 233 -15.51 3.29 -20.02
N PHE A 234 -15.31 3.55 -18.73
CA PHE A 234 -13.96 3.61 -18.17
C PHE A 234 -13.22 2.29 -18.30
N LYS A 235 -13.92 1.18 -17.99
CA LYS A 235 -13.37 -0.18 -18.02
C LYS A 235 -12.87 -0.57 -19.40
N THR A 236 -13.58 -0.17 -20.46
CA THR A 236 -13.20 -0.49 -21.85
C THR A 236 -11.95 0.27 -22.32
N CYS A 237 -11.66 1.44 -21.76
CA CYS A 237 -10.58 2.31 -22.22
C CYS A 237 -9.28 2.14 -21.44
N VAL A 238 -9.36 1.71 -20.18
CA VAL A 238 -8.22 1.69 -19.26
C VAL A 238 -7.98 0.26 -18.76
N PRO A 239 -6.76 -0.30 -18.83
CA PRO A 239 -6.46 -1.64 -18.33
C PRO A 239 -6.12 -1.66 -16.82
N VAL A 240 -6.10 -2.84 -16.20
CA VAL A 240 -5.57 -3.05 -14.84
C VAL A 240 -4.04 -2.96 -14.80
N ARG A 241 -3.38 -3.52 -15.83
CA ARG A 241 -1.92 -3.66 -15.98
C ARG A 241 -1.21 -4.58 -14.99
N ILE A 242 -1.94 -5.38 -14.21
CA ILE A 242 -1.38 -6.58 -13.58
C ILE A 242 -1.48 -7.69 -14.64
N PRO A 243 -0.40 -8.45 -14.94
CA PRO A 243 -0.43 -9.46 -15.99
C PRO A 243 -1.61 -10.41 -15.84
N PHE A 244 -2.32 -10.74 -16.92
CA PHE A 244 -3.44 -11.70 -16.92
C PHE A 244 -4.68 -11.32 -16.08
N ILE A 245 -4.81 -10.06 -15.65
CA ILE A 245 -6.03 -9.55 -15.02
C ILE A 245 -6.71 -8.56 -15.96
N GLU A 246 -7.97 -8.84 -16.31
CA GLU A 246 -8.77 -8.03 -17.25
C GLU A 246 -9.47 -6.83 -16.62
#